data_AF-A0A8E2DK58-F1
#
_entry.id   AF-A0A8E2DK58-F1
#
_cell.length_a   1.000
_cell.length_b   1.000
_cell.length_c   1.000
_cell.angle_alpha   90.00
_cell.angle_beta   90.00
_cell.angle_gamma   90.00
#
_symmetry.space_group_name_H-M   'P 1'
#
loop_
_entity.id
_entity.type
_entity.pdbx_description
1 polymer ?
#
loop_
_entity_poly.entity_id
_entity_poly.type
_entity_poly.pdbx_seq_one_letter_code
_entity_poly.pdbx_strand_id
1 'polypeptide(L)'
;MWADGLGGTTEAGFPTCQLRCLAALTSQVLPGAASRMDALCVPGQIDVRKRAIGLMSQTYRDAAVVLVIDSDIRSCSINLLLEERQLRIATSAWMQRPWTLQEALFAEYLVFEFFDRLLGISALLAPKVEDTMTNPALFFLAGQLVRLTPGRVHEVDAGPGVLSLQEMAAQVQGRITSKPEDETLAISSPVSADAFQLINILPDQRMKTLLLKVRDIPYDIPFLNGPKIDEPGFQWAPATFMHAQGSPMGKMGSLEYSTLSVPQRAFWRATIAFILAT
;
A
#
# COMPACT_ATOMS: atom_id res chain seq x y z
N MET A 1 -13.82 11.70 0.05
CA MET A 1 -14.74 10.67 -0.47
C MET A 1 -13.97 9.37 -0.53
N TRP A 2 -14.52 8.31 0.05
CA TRP A 2 -13.93 6.97 0.04
C TRP A 2 -14.57 6.19 -1.12
N ALA A 3 -14.06 5.01 -1.45
CA ALA A 3 -14.46 4.25 -2.64
C ALA A 3 -15.92 3.86 -2.56
N ASP A 4 -16.49 3.70 -3.74
CA ASP A 4 -17.74 2.97 -3.95
C ASP A 4 -18.94 3.57 -3.20
N GLY A 5 -18.86 4.86 -2.84
CA GLY A 5 -19.91 5.54 -2.10
C GLY A 5 -19.95 5.19 -0.61
N LEU A 6 -19.02 4.35 -0.12
CA LEU A 6 -18.67 4.34 1.29
C LEU A 6 -17.96 5.67 1.56
N GLY A 7 -18.40 6.44 2.54
CA GLY A 7 -17.88 7.78 2.69
C GLY A 7 -18.34 8.40 3.98
N GLY A 8 -17.37 8.80 4.79
CA GLY A 8 -17.59 9.48 6.04
C GLY A 8 -16.35 10.21 6.48
N THR A 9 -16.52 11.02 7.52
CA THR A 9 -15.42 11.57 8.31
C THR A 9 -15.72 11.27 9.77
N THR A 10 -14.77 11.57 10.65
CA THR A 10 -14.99 11.45 12.09
C THR A 10 -16.16 12.33 12.56
N GLU A 11 -16.37 13.47 11.90
CA GLU A 11 -17.43 14.45 12.21
C GLU A 11 -18.77 14.10 11.58
N ALA A 12 -18.76 13.67 10.31
CA ALA A 12 -19.99 13.34 9.59
C ALA A 12 -20.52 11.94 9.93
N GLY A 13 -19.65 11.07 10.45
CA GLY A 13 -19.96 9.66 10.65
C GLY A 13 -20.21 8.92 9.33
N PHE A 14 -20.80 7.73 9.45
CA PHE A 14 -21.19 6.88 8.33
C PHE A 14 -22.69 6.58 8.39
N PRO A 15 -23.36 6.38 7.24
CA PRO A 15 -24.69 5.80 7.20
C PRO A 15 -24.75 4.49 7.98
N THR A 16 -25.75 4.34 8.85
CA THR A 16 -25.90 3.14 9.70
C THR A 16 -25.99 1.83 8.89
N CYS A 17 -26.56 1.88 7.68
CA CYS A 17 -26.60 0.72 6.79
C CYS A 17 -25.19 0.25 6.38
N GLN A 18 -24.28 1.19 6.10
CA GLN A 18 -22.89 0.88 5.79
C GLN A 18 -22.21 0.29 7.02
N LEU A 19 -22.34 0.92 8.19
CA LEU A 19 -21.77 0.39 9.44
C LEU A 19 -22.25 -1.03 9.76
N ARG A 20 -23.54 -1.34 9.54
CA ARG A 20 -24.08 -2.70 9.73
C ARG A 20 -23.49 -3.71 8.72
N CYS A 21 -23.39 -3.32 7.46
CA CYS A 21 -22.78 -4.15 6.42
C CYS A 21 -21.32 -4.48 6.77
N LEU A 22 -20.58 -3.44 7.18
CA LEU A 22 -19.18 -3.57 7.57
C LEU A 22 -19.03 -4.43 8.83
N ALA A 23 -19.84 -4.20 9.86
CA ALA A 23 -19.85 -5.01 11.07
C ALA A 23 -20.16 -6.50 10.78
N ALA A 24 -21.05 -6.78 9.82
CA ALA A 24 -21.35 -8.15 9.41
C ALA A 24 -20.16 -8.82 8.71
N LEU A 25 -19.41 -8.09 7.89
CA LEU A 25 -18.20 -8.60 7.23
C LEU A 25 -17.06 -8.81 8.22
N THR A 26 -16.82 -7.85 9.10
CA THR A 26 -15.75 -7.95 10.11
C THR A 26 -16.03 -9.08 11.09
N SER A 27 -17.29 -9.31 11.45
CA SER A 27 -17.69 -10.45 12.29
C SER A 27 -17.48 -11.81 11.63
N GLN A 28 -17.49 -11.90 10.29
CA GLN A 28 -17.15 -13.14 9.58
C GLN A 28 -15.65 -13.44 9.61
N VAL A 29 -14.82 -12.39 9.66
CA VAL A 29 -13.37 -12.50 9.71
C VAL A 29 -12.89 -12.80 11.13
N LEU A 30 -13.33 -11.99 12.10
CA LEU A 30 -12.93 -12.07 13.49
C LEU A 30 -14.10 -11.66 14.39
N PRO A 31 -14.93 -12.62 14.85
CA PRO A 31 -16.08 -12.35 15.69
C PRO A 31 -15.69 -11.62 16.99
N GLY A 32 -16.42 -10.55 17.31
CA GLY A 32 -16.21 -9.78 18.55
C GLY A 32 -15.04 -8.78 18.51
N ALA A 33 -14.28 -8.71 17.42
CA ALA A 33 -13.19 -7.76 17.27
C ALA A 33 -13.68 -6.31 17.08
N ALA A 34 -12.88 -5.37 17.58
CA ALA A 34 -13.08 -3.96 17.29
C ALA A 34 -12.57 -3.65 15.87
N SER A 35 -13.41 -3.00 15.07
CA SER A 35 -13.03 -2.52 13.73
C SER A 35 -12.59 -1.06 13.77
N ARG A 36 -11.39 -0.77 13.28
CA ARG A 36 -10.89 0.60 13.05
C ARG A 36 -10.94 0.92 11.56
N MET A 37 -11.30 2.17 11.26
CA MET A 37 -11.29 2.74 9.91
C MET A 37 -10.66 4.13 10.02
N ASP A 38 -9.68 4.42 9.18
CA ASP A 38 -9.01 5.73 9.14
C ASP A 38 -10.02 6.89 8.98
N ALA A 39 -11.20 6.64 8.41
CA ALA A 39 -12.28 7.61 8.24
C ALA A 39 -12.84 8.13 9.55
N LEU A 40 -13.00 7.20 10.48
CA LEU A 40 -13.61 7.40 11.78
C LEU A 40 -12.56 7.74 12.84
N CYS A 41 -11.28 7.42 12.57
CA CYS A 41 -10.19 7.57 13.52
C CYS A 41 -9.29 8.79 13.24
N VAL A 42 -9.45 9.48 12.11
CA VAL A 42 -8.66 10.66 11.77
C VAL A 42 -9.55 11.92 11.75
N PRO A 43 -9.58 12.68 12.86
CA PRO A 43 -10.39 13.88 12.96
C PRO A 43 -9.87 15.01 12.06
N GLY A 44 -10.73 16.01 11.82
CA GLY A 44 -10.45 17.20 11.03
C GLY A 44 -9.65 18.26 11.79
N GLN A 45 -9.74 18.29 13.13
CA GLN A 45 -8.97 19.24 13.95
C GLN A 45 -7.47 18.99 13.78
N ILE A 46 -6.73 20.02 13.37
CA ILE A 46 -5.35 19.92 12.86
C ILE A 46 -4.42 19.17 13.82
N ASP A 47 -4.38 19.53 15.11
CA ASP A 47 -3.43 18.94 16.06
C ASP A 47 -3.74 17.47 16.36
N VAL A 48 -5.03 17.16 16.49
CA VAL A 48 -5.49 15.78 16.73
C VAL A 48 -5.30 14.94 15.46
N ARG A 49 -5.54 15.53 14.28
CA ARG A 49 -5.27 14.92 12.97
C ARG A 49 -3.81 14.54 12.84
N LYS A 50 -2.88 15.45 13.16
CA LYS A 50 -1.44 15.17 13.13
C LYS A 50 -1.07 14.01 14.04
N ARG A 51 -1.63 13.99 15.26
CA ARG A 51 -1.41 12.88 16.20
C ARG A 51 -1.96 11.57 15.64
N ALA A 52 -3.18 11.58 15.09
CA ALA A 52 -3.80 10.39 14.50
C ALA A 52 -2.97 9.85 13.33
N ILE A 53 -2.50 10.72 12.43
CA ILE A 53 -1.65 10.33 11.29
C ILE A 53 -0.31 9.76 11.78
N GLY A 54 0.30 10.37 12.80
CA GLY A 54 1.52 9.82 13.41
C GLY A 54 1.31 8.42 13.99
N LEU A 55 0.12 8.13 14.55
CA LEU A 55 -0.24 6.82 15.10
C LEU A 55 -0.66 5.78 14.04
N MET A 56 -0.78 6.15 12.76
CA MET A 56 -1.30 5.23 11.74
C MET A 56 -0.48 3.95 11.62
N SER A 57 0.85 4.06 11.60
CA SER A 57 1.72 2.89 11.48
C SER A 57 1.57 1.93 12.65
N GLN A 58 1.45 2.44 13.87
CA GLN A 58 1.17 1.62 15.05
C GLN A 58 -0.22 0.97 14.95
N THR A 59 -1.22 1.72 14.48
CA THR A 59 -2.58 1.22 14.29
C THR A 59 -2.61 0.01 13.35
N TYR A 60 -1.82 0.04 12.27
CA TYR A 60 -1.70 -1.08 11.34
C TYR A 60 -0.92 -2.26 11.91
N ARG A 61 0.14 -2.02 12.70
CA ARG A 61 0.90 -3.09 13.39
C ARG A 61 0.09 -3.82 14.45
N ASP A 62 -0.80 -3.10 15.14
CA ASP A 62 -1.69 -3.68 16.16
C ASP A 62 -2.89 -4.42 15.54
N ALA A 63 -3.00 -4.45 14.21
CA ALA A 63 -4.08 -5.11 13.50
C ALA A 63 -3.82 -6.62 13.41
N ALA A 64 -4.71 -7.43 13.98
CA ALA A 64 -4.72 -8.86 13.74
C ALA A 64 -5.09 -9.16 12.27
N VAL A 65 -6.10 -8.46 11.73
CA VAL A 65 -6.52 -8.67 10.34
C VAL A 65 -6.75 -7.35 9.65
N VAL A 66 -6.25 -7.25 8.41
CA VAL A 66 -6.63 -6.22 7.45
C VAL A 66 -7.57 -6.82 6.42
N LEU A 67 -8.83 -6.37 6.43
CA LEU A 67 -9.83 -6.75 5.44
C LEU A 67 -9.93 -5.66 4.36
N VAL A 68 -9.65 -6.01 3.11
CA VAL A 68 -9.69 -5.13 1.95
C VAL A 68 -11.05 -5.27 1.24
N ILE A 69 -11.75 -4.14 1.10
CA ILE A 69 -13.08 -4.07 0.47
C ILE A 69 -13.01 -3.12 -0.71
N ASP A 70 -12.87 -3.65 -1.92
CA ASP A 70 -12.71 -2.91 -3.20
C ASP A 70 -13.78 -3.32 -4.22
N SER A 71 -14.40 -2.40 -4.95
CA SER A 71 -15.41 -2.75 -5.97
C SER A 71 -14.87 -3.64 -7.08
N ASP A 72 -13.65 -3.44 -7.55
CA ASP A 72 -13.09 -4.26 -8.63
C ASP A 72 -12.84 -5.69 -8.14
N ILE A 73 -12.38 -5.85 -6.90
CA ILE A 73 -12.16 -7.16 -6.26
C ILE A 73 -13.51 -7.82 -5.95
N ARG A 74 -14.48 -7.09 -5.40
CA ARG A 74 -15.84 -7.59 -5.08
C ARG A 74 -16.64 -7.97 -6.32
N SER A 75 -16.29 -7.44 -7.49
CA SER A 75 -16.90 -7.85 -8.77
C SER A 75 -16.34 -9.18 -9.30
N CYS A 76 -15.25 -9.67 -8.73
CA CYS A 76 -14.55 -10.87 -9.16
C CYS A 76 -14.97 -12.08 -8.31
N SER A 77 -15.34 -13.19 -8.95
CA SER A 77 -15.61 -14.45 -8.23
C SER A 77 -14.32 -15.24 -7.99
N ILE A 78 -14.25 -15.96 -6.88
CA ILE A 78 -13.12 -16.83 -6.57
C ILE A 78 -13.00 -18.04 -7.51
N ASN A 79 -14.04 -18.34 -8.29
CA ASN A 79 -14.06 -19.43 -9.27
C ASN A 79 -13.42 -19.06 -10.61
N LEU A 80 -13.05 -17.78 -10.80
CA LEU A 80 -12.26 -17.34 -11.95
C LEU A 80 -10.80 -17.79 -11.84
N LEU A 81 -10.07 -17.67 -12.95
CA LEU A 81 -8.65 -18.01 -13.03
C LEU A 81 -7.83 -17.26 -11.96
N LEU A 82 -6.72 -17.86 -11.51
CA LEU A 82 -5.89 -17.27 -10.46
C LEU A 82 -5.30 -15.92 -10.90
N GLU A 83 -4.79 -15.85 -12.12
CA GLU A 83 -4.28 -14.63 -12.73
C GLU A 83 -5.34 -13.54 -12.85
N GLU A 84 -6.61 -13.88 -13.11
CA GLU A 84 -7.69 -12.88 -13.15
C GLU A 84 -7.94 -12.30 -11.75
N ARG A 85 -7.93 -13.16 -10.72
CA ARG A 85 -8.10 -12.73 -9.32
C ARG A 85 -6.92 -11.87 -8.86
N GLN A 86 -5.70 -12.27 -9.18
CA GLN A 86 -4.50 -11.48 -8.88
C GLN A 86 -4.46 -10.16 -9.65
N LEU A 87 -4.87 -10.16 -10.92
CA LEU A 87 -4.96 -8.95 -11.74
C LEU A 87 -5.93 -7.95 -11.13
N ARG A 88 -7.12 -8.39 -10.72
CA ARG A 88 -8.12 -7.53 -10.06
C ARG A 88 -7.58 -6.87 -8.80
N ILE A 89 -6.78 -7.59 -8.01
CA ILE A 89 -6.10 -7.02 -6.85
C ILE A 89 -5.04 -6.04 -7.30
N ALA A 90 -4.13 -6.43 -8.20
CA ALA A 90 -3.00 -5.61 -8.65
C ALA A 90 -3.44 -4.28 -9.28
N THR A 91 -4.59 -4.25 -9.96
CA THR A 91 -5.14 -3.04 -10.58
C THR A 91 -6.16 -2.29 -9.73
N SER A 92 -6.51 -2.82 -8.55
CA SER A 92 -7.52 -2.25 -7.66
C SER A 92 -7.18 -0.82 -7.22
N ALA A 93 -8.21 -0.05 -6.89
CA ALA A 93 -8.03 1.27 -6.29
C ALA A 93 -7.31 1.19 -4.93
N TRP A 94 -7.43 0.07 -4.22
CA TRP A 94 -6.64 -0.19 -3.01
C TRP A 94 -5.14 -0.21 -3.31
N MET A 95 -4.68 -0.93 -4.34
CA MET A 95 -3.25 -1.01 -4.70
C MET A 95 -2.66 0.34 -5.13
N GLN A 96 -3.50 1.27 -5.60
CA GLN A 96 -3.05 2.57 -6.09
C GLN A 96 -2.80 3.61 -4.98
N ARG A 97 -3.11 3.34 -3.71
CA ARG A 97 -2.95 4.34 -2.62
C ARG A 97 -1.65 4.13 -1.85
N PRO A 98 -0.83 5.15 -1.55
CA PRO A 98 0.42 4.96 -0.79
C PRO A 98 0.21 4.34 0.61
N TRP A 99 -0.83 4.75 1.32
CA TRP A 99 -1.11 4.27 2.69
C TRP A 99 -1.46 2.79 2.78
N THR A 100 -2.06 2.23 1.73
CA THR A 100 -2.46 0.81 1.71
C THR A 100 -1.26 -0.13 1.62
N LEU A 101 -0.08 0.40 1.29
CA LEU A 101 1.17 -0.34 1.44
C LEU A 101 1.39 -0.70 2.91
N GLN A 102 1.31 0.28 3.83
CA GLN A 102 1.48 0.00 5.27
C GLN A 102 0.41 -0.95 5.81
N GLU A 103 -0.84 -0.80 5.34
CA GLU A 103 -1.93 -1.71 5.67
C GLU A 103 -1.58 -3.15 5.32
N ALA A 104 -0.99 -3.38 4.14
CA ALA A 104 -0.60 -4.72 3.70
C ALA A 104 0.61 -5.26 4.49
N LEU A 105 1.67 -4.44 4.58
CA LEU A 105 2.96 -4.85 5.13
C LEU A 105 2.92 -5.16 6.62
N PHE A 106 2.09 -4.44 7.37
CA PHE A 106 2.00 -4.59 8.83
C PHE A 106 0.88 -5.53 9.28
N ALA A 107 0.04 -6.03 8.37
CA ALA A 107 -1.05 -6.94 8.72
C ALA A 107 -0.56 -8.35 9.09
N GLU A 108 -1.02 -8.86 10.23
CA GLU A 108 -0.84 -10.28 10.58
C GLU A 108 -1.68 -11.20 9.69
N TYR A 109 -2.83 -10.75 9.19
CA TYR A 109 -3.57 -11.42 8.13
C TYR A 109 -4.12 -10.40 7.13
N LEU A 110 -3.88 -10.59 5.84
CA LEU A 110 -4.45 -9.78 4.77
C LEU A 110 -5.53 -10.57 4.05
N VAL A 111 -6.76 -10.07 4.09
CA VAL A 111 -7.97 -10.73 3.57
C VAL A 111 -8.66 -9.82 2.58
N PHE A 112 -9.15 -10.38 1.48
CA PHE A 112 -9.86 -9.68 0.43
C PHE A 112 -11.32 -10.15 0.37
N GLU A 113 -12.24 -9.20 0.19
CA GLU A 113 -13.64 -9.51 -0.10
C GLU A 113 -13.84 -9.67 -1.62
N PHE A 114 -13.96 -10.92 -2.08
CA PHE A 114 -14.39 -11.25 -3.44
C PHE A 114 -15.93 -11.35 -3.50
N PHE A 115 -16.48 -11.49 -4.70
CA PHE A 115 -17.93 -11.55 -4.93
C PHE A 115 -18.65 -12.56 -4.05
N ASP A 116 -18.10 -13.77 -3.93
CA ASP A 116 -18.76 -14.91 -3.31
C ASP A 116 -18.18 -15.29 -1.93
N ARG A 117 -16.99 -14.81 -1.57
CA ARG A 117 -16.37 -15.12 -0.27
C ARG A 117 -15.19 -14.20 0.08
N LEU A 118 -14.81 -14.27 1.35
CA LEU A 118 -13.54 -13.76 1.86
C LEU A 118 -12.40 -14.73 1.50
N LEU A 119 -11.28 -14.18 1.06
CA LEU A 119 -10.09 -14.95 0.67
C LEU A 119 -8.82 -14.30 1.23
N GLY A 120 -8.02 -15.06 1.97
CA GLY A 120 -6.72 -14.61 2.47
C GLY A 120 -5.66 -14.57 1.37
N ILE A 121 -4.67 -13.69 1.51
CA ILE A 121 -3.58 -13.55 0.53
C ILE A 121 -2.84 -14.86 0.27
N SER A 122 -2.67 -15.73 1.28
CA SER A 122 -1.99 -17.02 1.13
C SER A 122 -2.58 -17.91 0.04
N ALA A 123 -3.91 -17.90 -0.14
CA ALA A 123 -4.58 -18.66 -1.18
C ALA A 123 -4.35 -18.10 -2.60
N LEU A 124 -3.86 -16.86 -2.70
CA LEU A 124 -3.52 -16.19 -3.95
C LEU A 124 -2.03 -16.31 -4.30
N LEU A 125 -1.18 -16.65 -3.32
CA LEU A 125 0.27 -16.76 -3.47
C LEU A 125 0.78 -18.16 -3.83
N ALA A 126 -0.12 -19.15 -3.95
CA ALA A 126 0.24 -20.55 -4.17
C ALA A 126 -0.15 -21.09 -5.56
N PRO A 127 0.31 -20.49 -6.68
CA PRO A 127 0.24 -21.18 -7.96
C PRO A 127 1.16 -22.41 -7.93
N LYS A 128 0.87 -23.44 -8.74
CA LYS A 128 1.84 -24.52 -8.93
C LYS A 128 3.06 -23.92 -9.64
N VAL A 129 4.26 -24.35 -9.26
CA VAL A 129 5.51 -23.86 -9.87
C VAL A 129 5.47 -23.98 -11.39
N GLU A 130 4.95 -25.11 -11.89
CA GLU A 130 4.75 -25.38 -13.32
C GLU A 130 3.87 -24.32 -14.02
N ASP A 131 2.82 -23.84 -13.36
CA ASP A 131 1.92 -22.82 -13.89
C ASP A 131 2.65 -21.47 -14.02
N THR A 132 3.50 -21.12 -13.05
CA THR A 132 4.27 -19.85 -13.10
C THR A 132 5.36 -19.84 -14.15
N MET A 133 5.97 -20.99 -14.45
CA MET A 133 7.00 -21.08 -15.49
C MET A 133 6.43 -20.99 -16.91
N THR A 134 5.16 -21.35 -17.08
CA THR A 134 4.48 -21.40 -18.39
C THR A 134 3.57 -20.19 -18.64
N ASN A 135 3.15 -19.48 -17.59
CA ASN A 135 2.33 -18.28 -17.68
C ASN A 135 3.09 -17.04 -17.14
N PRO A 136 3.67 -16.21 -18.03
CA PRO A 136 4.44 -15.03 -17.60
C PRO A 136 3.57 -13.96 -16.90
N ALA A 137 2.27 -13.89 -17.22
CA ALA A 137 1.36 -12.98 -16.54
C ALA A 137 1.13 -13.42 -15.08
N LEU A 138 0.93 -14.72 -14.86
CA LEU A 138 0.80 -15.29 -13.51
C LEU A 138 2.07 -15.08 -12.68
N PHE A 139 3.26 -15.29 -13.28
CA PHE A 139 4.53 -15.03 -12.60
C PHE A 139 4.66 -13.56 -12.17
N PHE A 140 4.37 -12.63 -13.08
CA PHE A 140 4.42 -11.20 -12.79
C PHE A 140 3.45 -10.79 -11.68
N LEU A 141 2.19 -11.23 -11.78
CA LEU A 141 1.13 -10.89 -10.83
C LEU A 141 1.39 -11.52 -9.44
N ALA A 142 1.79 -12.79 -9.39
CA ALA A 142 2.21 -13.42 -8.13
C ALA A 142 3.36 -12.65 -7.47
N GLY A 143 4.35 -12.22 -8.25
CA GLY A 143 5.46 -11.39 -7.76
C GLY A 143 5.02 -10.05 -7.16
N GLN A 144 3.95 -9.42 -7.68
CA GLN A 144 3.39 -8.20 -7.10
C GLN A 144 2.71 -8.47 -5.75
N LEU A 145 1.97 -9.57 -5.63
CA LEU A 145 1.28 -9.90 -4.38
C LEU A 145 2.24 -10.42 -3.30
N VAL A 146 3.28 -11.19 -3.66
CA VAL A 146 4.31 -11.67 -2.70
C VAL A 146 4.96 -10.50 -1.96
N ARG A 147 5.17 -9.38 -2.66
CA ARG A 147 5.76 -8.14 -2.10
C ARG A 147 4.90 -7.52 -1.00
N LEU A 148 3.59 -7.80 -0.96
CA LEU A 148 2.71 -7.36 0.12
C LEU A 148 2.91 -8.17 1.42
N THR A 149 3.74 -9.22 1.39
CA THR A 149 3.99 -10.14 2.53
C THR A 149 5.50 -10.33 2.81
N PRO A 150 6.33 -9.27 2.88
CA PRO A 150 7.78 -9.42 2.87
C PRO A 150 8.33 -10.24 4.06
N GLY A 151 7.72 -10.13 5.23
CA GLY A 151 8.12 -10.88 6.44
C GLY A 151 7.73 -12.37 6.47
N ARG A 152 7.08 -12.89 5.42
CA ARG A 152 6.62 -14.31 5.38
C ARG A 152 7.43 -15.19 4.42
N VAL A 153 8.33 -14.60 3.62
CA VAL A 153 9.04 -15.30 2.54
C VAL A 153 10.56 -15.32 2.74
N HIS A 154 11.14 -14.41 3.54
CA HIS A 154 12.57 -14.39 3.81
C HIS A 154 12.88 -14.22 5.31
N GLU A 155 13.48 -15.26 5.89
CA GLU A 155 14.02 -15.30 7.26
C GLU A 155 15.41 -14.62 7.37
N VAL A 156 15.83 -13.85 6.37
CA VAL A 156 17.22 -13.38 6.23
C VAL A 156 17.30 -11.88 6.47
N ASP A 157 17.89 -11.50 7.61
CA ASP A 157 18.52 -10.21 7.93
C ASP A 157 17.84 -8.95 7.35
N ALA A 158 16.54 -8.79 7.58
CA ALA A 158 15.92 -7.48 7.46
C ALA A 158 16.52 -6.59 8.56
N GLY A 159 17.06 -5.42 8.18
CA GLY A 159 17.45 -4.39 9.15
C GLY A 159 16.28 -3.95 10.03
N PRO A 160 16.36 -2.82 10.75
CA PRO A 160 15.29 -2.41 11.66
C PRO A 160 13.93 -2.14 10.97
N GLY A 161 13.86 -2.11 9.63
CA GLY A 161 12.66 -1.87 8.82
C GLY A 161 12.12 -3.11 8.11
N VAL A 162 10.84 -3.04 7.74
CA VAL A 162 10.15 -4.13 7.02
C VAL A 162 10.60 -4.22 5.55
N LEU A 163 11.08 -3.11 4.98
CA LEU A 163 11.61 -3.03 3.62
C LEU A 163 12.91 -2.22 3.59
N SER A 164 13.82 -2.59 2.69
CA SER A 164 14.89 -1.69 2.24
C SER A 164 14.31 -0.49 1.48
N LEU A 165 15.10 0.59 1.33
CA LEU A 165 14.68 1.76 0.57
C LEU A 165 14.38 1.42 -0.91
N GLN A 166 15.12 0.47 -1.47
CA GLN A 166 14.93 0.00 -2.84
C GLN A 166 13.61 -0.78 -3.00
N GLU A 167 13.31 -1.70 -2.08
CA GLU A 167 12.05 -2.44 -2.11
C GLU A 167 10.86 -1.53 -1.89
N MET A 168 10.98 -0.57 -0.97
CA MET A 168 9.96 0.46 -0.76
C MET A 168 9.71 1.24 -2.05
N ALA A 169 10.77 1.73 -2.72
CA ALA A 169 10.65 2.49 -3.95
C ALA A 169 9.91 1.68 -5.03
N ALA A 170 10.24 0.39 -5.17
CA ALA A 170 9.57 -0.49 -6.12
C ALA A 170 8.08 -0.73 -5.80
N GLN A 171 7.70 -0.79 -4.52
CA GLN A 171 6.30 -1.03 -4.10
C GLN A 171 5.41 0.22 -4.14
N VAL A 172 6.01 1.39 -4.06
CA VAL A 172 5.30 2.68 -4.11
C VAL A 172 5.15 3.17 -5.54
N GLN A 173 5.96 2.65 -6.46
CA GLN A 173 5.90 2.97 -7.87
C GLN A 173 4.51 2.67 -8.45
N GLY A 174 3.92 3.65 -9.16
CA GLY A 174 2.58 3.52 -9.74
C GLY A 174 1.42 3.80 -8.78
N ARG A 175 1.69 4.01 -7.48
CA ARG A 175 0.71 4.54 -6.53
C ARG A 175 0.52 6.04 -6.73
N ILE A 176 -0.67 6.55 -6.43
CA ILE A 176 -1.07 7.95 -6.59
C ILE A 176 -1.79 8.47 -5.34
N THR A 177 -1.63 9.75 -5.05
CA THR A 177 -2.33 10.44 -3.95
C THR A 177 -2.74 11.84 -4.39
N SER A 178 -3.87 12.32 -3.88
CA SER A 178 -4.30 13.71 -4.04
C SER A 178 -3.57 14.68 -3.09
N LYS A 179 -2.82 14.13 -2.13
CA LYS A 179 -1.99 14.85 -1.17
C LYS A 179 -0.56 14.35 -1.28
N PRO A 180 0.26 14.92 -2.19
CA PRO A 180 1.65 14.49 -2.38
C PRO A 180 2.46 14.53 -1.08
N GLU A 181 2.14 15.44 -0.17
CA GLU A 181 2.77 15.58 1.14
C GLU A 181 2.61 14.35 2.06
N ASP A 182 1.62 13.49 1.79
CA ASP A 182 1.36 12.26 2.53
C ASP A 182 2.27 11.11 2.08
N GLU A 183 2.92 11.19 0.91
CA GLU A 183 3.81 10.13 0.41
C GLU A 183 4.88 9.78 1.44
N THR A 184 5.62 10.77 1.90
CA THR A 184 6.70 10.61 2.88
C THR A 184 6.23 9.98 4.18
N LEU A 185 5.00 10.29 4.62
CA LEU A 185 4.40 9.72 5.82
C LEU A 185 4.03 8.25 5.60
N ALA A 186 3.43 7.93 4.45
CA ALA A 186 3.05 6.58 4.05
C ALA A 186 4.24 5.64 3.82
N ILE A 187 5.42 6.16 3.46
CA ILE A 187 6.60 5.32 3.21
C ILE A 187 7.61 5.28 4.37
N SER A 188 7.49 6.19 5.34
CA SER A 188 8.44 6.33 6.44
C SER A 188 8.55 5.08 7.32
N SER A 189 7.42 4.55 7.77
CA SER A 189 7.41 3.42 8.71
C SER A 189 7.92 2.10 8.09
N PRO A 190 7.64 1.76 6.81
CA PRO A 190 8.26 0.62 6.14
C PRO A 190 9.79 0.61 6.15
N VAL A 191 10.43 1.78 6.02
CA VAL A 191 11.90 1.95 6.02
C VAL A 191 12.45 2.36 7.40
N SER A 192 11.67 2.14 8.47
CA SER A 192 12.02 2.46 9.86
C SER A 192 12.40 3.91 10.15
N ALA A 193 11.78 4.84 9.44
CA ALA A 193 11.71 6.23 9.81
C ALA A 193 10.42 6.54 10.60
N ASP A 194 10.52 7.48 11.53
CA ASP A 194 9.41 7.88 12.40
C ASP A 194 8.49 8.90 11.70
N ALA A 195 7.26 8.47 11.40
CA ALA A 195 6.20 9.29 10.80
C ALA A 195 5.83 10.51 11.68
N PHE A 196 5.90 10.39 13.01
CA PHE A 196 5.61 11.50 13.93
C PHE A 196 6.64 12.62 13.84
N GLN A 197 7.88 12.28 13.56
CA GLN A 197 8.91 13.31 13.37
C GLN A 197 8.69 14.02 12.04
N LEU A 198 8.34 13.28 10.98
CA LEU A 198 8.13 13.85 9.65
C LEU A 198 6.87 14.72 9.54
N ILE A 199 5.77 14.38 10.23
CA ILE A 199 4.53 15.17 10.13
C ILE A 199 4.66 16.58 10.69
N ASN A 200 5.60 16.80 11.61
CA ASN A 200 5.90 18.10 12.18
C ASN A 200 6.87 18.93 11.32
N ILE A 201 7.37 18.37 10.22
CA ILE A 201 8.25 19.03 9.26
C ILE A 201 7.41 19.55 8.09
N LEU A 202 7.85 20.67 7.50
CA LEU A 202 7.25 21.24 6.30
C LEU A 202 7.29 20.22 5.14
N PRO A 203 6.22 20.08 4.33
CA PRO A 203 6.11 19.04 3.30
C PRO A 203 7.31 18.90 2.37
N ASP A 204 7.88 20.01 1.92
CA ASP A 204 9.03 20.09 1.01
C ASP A 204 10.33 19.53 1.62
N GLN A 205 10.47 19.63 2.94
CA GLN A 205 11.66 19.15 3.67
C GLN A 205 11.55 17.68 4.11
N ARG A 206 10.37 17.06 3.99
CA ARG A 206 10.13 15.69 4.51
C ARG A 206 10.92 14.62 3.77
N MET A 207 10.98 14.69 2.43
CA MET A 207 11.68 13.66 1.64
C MET A 207 13.18 13.66 1.94
N LYS A 208 13.80 14.84 1.97
CA LYS A 208 15.19 15.02 2.39
C LYS A 208 15.41 14.47 3.80
N THR A 209 14.54 14.83 4.74
CA THR A 209 14.67 14.37 6.13
C THR A 209 14.53 12.85 6.24
N LEU A 210 13.61 12.26 5.47
CA LEU A 210 13.45 10.80 5.38
C LEU A 210 14.75 10.13 4.91
N LEU A 211 15.33 10.60 3.81
CA LEU A 211 16.57 10.04 3.26
C LEU A 211 17.74 10.16 4.25
N LEU A 212 17.86 11.30 4.93
CA LEU A 212 18.86 11.49 6.00
C LEU A 212 18.66 10.54 7.19
N LYS A 213 17.42 10.15 7.49
CA LYS A 213 17.10 9.20 8.57
C LYS A 213 17.39 7.76 8.17
N VAL A 214 17.15 7.39 6.91
CA VAL A 214 17.43 6.05 6.37
C VAL A 214 18.95 5.77 6.36
N ARG A 215 19.78 6.81 6.16
CA ARG A 215 21.26 6.79 6.12
C ARG A 215 21.86 5.97 4.99
N ASP A 216 21.49 4.70 4.88
CA ASP A 216 21.99 3.78 3.88
C ASP A 216 21.16 3.90 2.61
N ILE A 217 21.71 4.59 1.62
CA ILE A 217 21.06 4.82 0.33
C ILE A 217 21.56 3.79 -0.67
N PRO A 218 20.69 2.88 -1.17
CA PRO A 218 21.05 1.95 -2.23
C PRO A 218 21.55 2.67 -3.49
N TYR A 219 22.48 2.03 -4.21
CA TYR A 219 23.20 2.63 -5.33
C TYR A 219 22.29 3.01 -6.51
N ASP A 220 21.12 2.40 -6.64
CA ASP A 220 20.16 2.64 -7.73
C ASP A 220 19.27 3.86 -7.48
N ILE A 221 19.06 4.26 -6.22
CA ILE A 221 18.22 5.40 -5.84
C ILE A 221 18.65 6.72 -6.51
N PRO A 222 19.95 7.10 -6.54
CA PRO A 222 20.39 8.30 -7.25
C PRO A 222 20.07 8.27 -8.75
N PHE A 223 20.05 7.09 -9.37
CA PHE A 223 19.82 6.92 -10.81
C PHE A 223 18.34 6.73 -11.18
N LEU A 224 17.42 6.77 -10.22
CA LEU A 224 16.00 6.79 -10.52
C LEU A 224 15.64 8.04 -11.33
N ASN A 225 14.98 7.84 -12.48
CA ASN A 225 14.45 8.91 -13.30
C ASN A 225 13.22 9.54 -12.64
N GLY A 226 13.03 10.85 -12.82
CA GLY A 226 11.89 11.59 -12.29
C GLY A 226 12.31 12.90 -11.63
N PRO A 227 11.34 13.62 -11.01
CA PRO A 227 11.63 14.85 -10.30
C PRO A 227 12.66 14.64 -9.20
N LYS A 228 13.66 15.53 -9.12
CA LYS A 228 14.69 15.54 -8.08
C LYS A 228 14.44 16.70 -7.11
N ILE A 229 14.99 16.60 -5.90
CA ILE A 229 14.92 17.68 -4.91
C ILE A 229 15.74 18.87 -5.41
N ASP A 230 15.11 20.04 -5.51
CA ASP A 230 15.76 21.29 -5.91
C ASP A 230 16.45 21.96 -4.71
N GLU A 231 17.45 21.27 -4.17
CA GLU A 231 18.29 21.79 -3.08
C GLU A 231 19.76 21.39 -3.29
N PRO A 232 20.71 22.33 -3.18
CA PRO A 232 22.14 22.03 -3.28
C PRO A 232 22.57 20.85 -2.40
N GLY A 233 23.25 19.87 -2.99
CA GLY A 233 23.69 18.64 -2.30
C GLY A 233 22.66 17.51 -2.28
N PHE A 234 21.40 17.75 -2.65
CA PHE A 234 20.33 16.75 -2.75
C PHE A 234 19.74 16.61 -4.16
N GLN A 235 20.33 17.25 -5.17
CA GLN A 235 19.86 17.19 -6.57
C GLN A 235 19.94 15.79 -7.22
N TRP A 236 20.64 14.85 -6.58
CA TRP A 236 20.64 13.43 -6.95
C TRP A 236 19.40 12.69 -6.43
N ALA A 237 18.76 13.18 -5.38
CA ALA A 237 17.71 12.48 -4.65
C ALA A 237 16.33 12.66 -5.30
N PRO A 238 15.53 11.59 -5.43
CA PRO A 238 14.14 11.70 -5.89
C PRO A 238 13.32 12.61 -4.99
N ALA A 239 12.53 13.51 -5.58
CA ALA A 239 11.53 14.28 -4.84
C ALA A 239 10.27 13.46 -4.53
N THR A 240 10.04 12.38 -5.29
CA THR A 240 8.95 11.42 -5.13
C THR A 240 9.40 10.04 -5.61
N PHE A 241 8.98 8.98 -4.94
CA PHE A 241 9.17 7.58 -5.33
C PHE A 241 7.98 7.03 -6.14
N MET A 242 6.78 7.60 -5.99
CA MET A 242 5.57 7.17 -6.73
C MET A 242 5.73 7.19 -8.25
N HIS A 243 6.50 8.14 -8.77
CA HIS A 243 6.76 8.32 -10.21
C HIS A 243 8.20 7.99 -10.61
N ALA A 244 9.01 7.52 -9.66
CA ALA A 244 10.42 7.23 -9.91
C ALA A 244 10.55 6.00 -10.79
N GLN A 245 11.28 6.10 -11.91
CA GLN A 245 11.48 4.96 -12.82
C GLN A 245 12.93 4.48 -12.74
N GLY A 246 13.13 3.16 -12.66
CA GLY A 246 14.46 2.55 -12.71
C GLY A 246 15.23 2.97 -13.96
N SER A 247 16.52 3.31 -13.81
CA SER A 247 17.42 3.44 -14.96
C SER A 247 17.60 2.08 -15.64
N PRO A 248 17.60 2.00 -16.99
CA PRO A 248 17.82 0.73 -17.70
C PRO A 248 19.15 0.04 -17.33
N MET A 249 20.14 0.76 -16.79
CA MET A 249 21.46 0.21 -16.47
C MET A 249 21.53 -0.67 -15.22
N GLY A 250 20.47 -0.74 -14.39
CA GLY A 250 20.43 -1.60 -13.20
C GLY A 250 19.81 -2.98 -13.42
N LYS A 251 19.29 -3.28 -14.61
CA LYS A 251 18.52 -4.50 -14.88
C LYS A 251 19.38 -5.63 -15.46
N MET A 252 20.38 -6.10 -14.71
CA MET A 252 20.86 -7.47 -14.94
C MET A 252 19.91 -8.43 -14.23
N GLY A 253 18.73 -8.68 -14.84
CA GLY A 253 17.76 -9.67 -14.34
C GLY A 253 16.28 -9.31 -14.40
N SER A 254 15.84 -8.22 -15.04
CA SER A 254 14.41 -7.99 -15.27
C SER A 254 14.14 -7.67 -16.73
N LEU A 255 13.37 -8.55 -17.36
CA LEU A 255 12.86 -8.43 -18.72
C LEU A 255 12.28 -7.03 -18.95
N GLU A 256 12.75 -6.40 -20.02
CA GLU A 256 12.25 -5.12 -20.51
C GLU A 256 10.76 -5.27 -20.84
N TYR A 257 9.93 -4.40 -20.28
CA TYR A 257 8.59 -4.14 -20.81
C TYR A 257 8.56 -2.71 -21.31
N SER A 258 8.52 -2.60 -22.64
CA SER A 258 8.02 -1.44 -23.36
C SER A 258 6.55 -1.22 -22.98
N THR A 259 6.27 -0.03 -22.45
CA THR A 259 4.93 0.38 -22.02
C THR A 259 3.98 0.45 -23.21
N LEU A 260 2.90 -0.34 -23.17
CA LEU A 260 1.67 0.00 -23.88
C LEU A 260 1.02 1.16 -23.12
N SER A 261 0.83 2.29 -23.80
CA SER A 261 0.08 3.42 -23.30
C SER A 261 -1.38 3.04 -23.08
N VAL A 262 -1.74 2.76 -21.83
CA VAL A 262 -3.15 2.65 -21.43
C VAL A 262 -3.76 4.07 -21.53
N PRO A 263 -4.90 4.25 -22.22
CA PRO A 263 -5.47 5.58 -22.42
C PRO A 263 -5.78 6.25 -21.07
N GLN A 264 -5.36 7.51 -20.93
CA GLN A 264 -5.77 8.40 -19.86
C GLN A 264 -7.29 8.61 -19.90
N ARG A 265 -8.04 7.75 -19.20
CA ARG A 265 -9.38 8.07 -18.72
C ARG A 265 -9.37 7.95 -17.20
N ALA A 266 -8.98 9.06 -16.58
CA ALA A 266 -9.10 9.29 -15.16
C ALA A 266 -10.55 9.07 -14.70
N PHE A 267 -10.77 8.10 -13.83
CA PHE A 267 -11.92 8.06 -12.94
C PHE A 267 -11.45 7.70 -11.54
N TRP A 268 -11.39 8.74 -10.71
CA TRP A 268 -11.00 8.77 -9.31
C TRP A 268 -11.89 7.84 -8.45
N ARG A 269 -11.33 6.78 -7.82
CA ARG A 269 -12.04 5.86 -6.89
C ARG A 269 -11.03 5.34 -5.83
N ALA A 270 -11.40 5.23 -4.54
CA ALA A 270 -10.44 5.17 -3.40
C ALA A 270 -10.78 4.20 -2.24
N THR A 271 -10.25 2.98 -2.21
CA THR A 271 -10.75 1.82 -1.43
C THR A 271 -10.44 1.76 0.08
N ILE A 272 -11.31 1.13 0.89
CA ILE A 272 -11.21 0.96 2.36
C ILE A 272 -10.48 -0.33 2.76
N ALA A 273 -9.58 -0.23 3.73
CA ALA A 273 -9.10 -1.36 4.50
C ALA A 273 -9.59 -1.28 5.96
N PHE A 274 -10.10 -2.39 6.47
CA PHE A 274 -10.58 -2.54 7.84
C PHE A 274 -9.47 -3.13 8.69
N ILE A 275 -9.08 -2.41 9.73
CA ILE A 275 -8.10 -2.87 10.70
C ILE A 275 -8.90 -3.51 11.85
N LEU A 276 -8.81 -4.82 12.00
CA LEU A 276 -9.41 -5.56 13.10
C LEU A 276 -8.36 -5.77 14.19
N ALA A 277 -8.65 -5.28 15.40
CA ALA A 277 -7.85 -5.54 16.60
C ALA A 277 -8.65 -6.44 17.55
N THR A 278 -7.93 -7.33 18.25
CA THR A 278 -8.49 -8.20 19.30
C THR A 278 -8.88 -7.41 20.55
#